data_AF-A0AAV5LRU5-F1
#
_entry.id   AF-A0AAV5LRU5-F1
#
_cell.length_a   1.000
_cell.length_b   1.000
_cell.length_c   1.000
_cell.angle_alpha   90.00
_cell.angle_beta   90.00
_cell.angle_gamma   90.00
#
_symmetry.space_group_name_H-M   'P 1'
#
loop_
_entity.id
_entity.type
_entity.pdbx_description
1 polymer ?
#
loop_
_entity_poly.entity_id
_entity_poly.type
_entity_poly.pdbx_seq_one_letter_code
_entity_poly.pdbx_strand_id
1 'polypeptide(L)'
;MMMQRNLATNDEEDGEEDVEDEDDDEKEDIDEEKEEDEEIKVAYQLWREAFAMYPWPLVLRVKRCWGRIRSWLSNNFPEAEATLRGGASESDIEQLENLLEVKLPLPTRVLYCFHDGQELAAKKLSGNSHFLLGIMGGYCFDNHWVNVYLLSLREVIVKTRAVAHRLGFLSKYKNILTLGEMIQCVPNSLIRSVHDSSGDQQQDAMLLWLEEHGRRLESGIIKVHEQENIKSINLFPEVPPLCSVAVTNGVQIRASAVLVPEFVNSLDDFGGHLLIRSNGDIISNVDAKAMIGKYPLLRPGEGEFVYESFTLLPASSISGSAEGYFKFVPGR
;
A
#
# COMPACT_ATOMS: atom_id res chain seq x y z
N MET A 1 -89.32 54.11 10.07
CA MET A 1 -89.47 53.30 8.85
C MET A 1 -88.57 53.94 7.79
N MET A 2 -87.64 53.15 7.25
CA MET A 2 -86.65 53.42 6.19
C MET A 2 -85.32 54.14 6.55
N MET A 3 -84.25 53.35 6.40
CA MET A 3 -82.79 53.56 6.52
C MET A 3 -82.26 54.44 5.35
N GLN A 4 -81.31 55.38 5.52
CA GLN A 4 -79.83 55.25 5.63
C GLN A 4 -79.20 54.38 4.53
N ARG A 5 -78.07 54.69 3.88
CA ARG A 5 -77.11 55.81 3.78
C ARG A 5 -76.23 55.40 2.57
N ASN A 6 -75.90 56.30 1.64
CA ASN A 6 -74.86 56.05 0.62
C ASN A 6 -73.59 56.85 0.96
N LEU A 7 -72.46 56.19 0.74
CA LEU A 7 -71.05 56.56 0.97
C LEU A 7 -70.46 57.41 -0.18
N ALA A 8 -69.21 57.86 0.04
CA ALA A 8 -68.33 58.74 -0.75
C ALA A 8 -68.41 60.21 -0.28
N THR A 9 -67.35 60.93 0.09
CA THR A 9 -65.87 60.86 -0.08
C THR A 9 -65.24 61.55 1.16
N ASN A 10 -64.00 61.27 1.63
CA ASN A 10 -62.71 61.72 1.10
C ASN A 10 -61.58 61.30 2.09
N ASP A 11 -60.36 61.17 1.55
CA ASP A 11 -59.02 61.39 2.16
C ASP A 11 -58.22 60.25 2.84
N GLU A 12 -56.98 60.12 2.32
CA GLU A 12 -55.68 59.70 2.88
C GLU A 12 -55.46 58.28 3.44
N GLU A 13 -54.51 57.54 2.83
CA GLU A 13 -53.39 56.90 3.55
C GLU A 13 -52.31 56.37 2.58
N ASP A 14 -51.06 56.52 3.03
CA ASP A 14 -49.78 56.22 2.40
C ASP A 14 -49.59 54.71 2.10
N GLY A 15 -48.84 54.41 1.03
CA GLY A 15 -48.33 53.08 0.73
C GLY A 15 -46.90 53.18 0.21
N GLU A 16 -45.94 53.13 1.12
CA GLU A 16 -44.57 52.68 0.84
C GLU A 16 -44.67 51.17 0.50
N GLU A 17 -44.35 50.80 -0.74
CA GLU A 17 -44.06 49.42 -1.11
C GLU A 17 -42.57 49.18 -0.91
N ASP A 18 -42.27 48.31 0.07
CA ASP A 18 -40.96 47.74 0.34
C ASP A 18 -40.41 47.05 -0.92
N VAL A 19 -39.24 47.49 -1.40
CA VAL A 19 -38.42 46.74 -2.34
C VAL A 19 -37.55 45.82 -1.48
N GLU A 20 -37.96 44.56 -1.35
CA GLU A 20 -37.17 43.53 -0.67
C GLU A 20 -35.91 43.20 -1.49
N ASP A 21 -34.82 43.06 -0.76
CA ASP A 21 -33.43 42.86 -1.17
C ASP A 21 -33.19 41.47 -1.82
N GLU A 22 -33.40 41.31 -3.14
CA GLU A 22 -33.04 40.06 -3.88
C GLU A 22 -31.69 40.15 -4.62
N ASP A 23 -30.98 41.30 -4.57
CA ASP A 23 -29.78 41.57 -5.38
C ASP A 23 -28.44 41.39 -4.63
N ASP A 24 -28.46 41.08 -3.34
CA ASP A 24 -27.26 40.95 -2.51
C ASP A 24 -26.75 39.50 -2.42
N ASP A 25 -27.63 38.50 -2.38
CA ASP A 25 -27.26 37.08 -2.33
C ASP A 25 -26.49 36.65 -3.60
N GLU A 26 -26.91 37.06 -4.80
CA GLU A 26 -26.20 36.72 -6.06
C GLU A 26 -24.84 37.43 -6.19
N LYS A 27 -24.63 38.58 -5.53
CA LYS A 27 -23.31 39.25 -5.53
C LYS A 27 -22.36 38.62 -4.53
N GLU A 28 -22.85 38.22 -3.36
CA GLU A 28 -22.08 37.47 -2.38
C GLU A 28 -21.60 36.14 -2.98
N ASP A 29 -22.47 35.38 -3.65
CA ASP A 29 -22.11 34.12 -4.31
C ASP A 29 -20.99 34.30 -5.38
N ILE A 30 -21.08 35.36 -6.20
CA ILE A 30 -20.11 35.64 -7.27
C ILE A 30 -18.76 36.11 -6.71
N ASP A 31 -18.76 36.84 -5.60
CA ASP A 31 -17.52 37.33 -4.97
C ASP A 31 -16.86 36.25 -4.12
N GLU A 32 -17.63 35.35 -3.48
CA GLU A 32 -17.12 34.13 -2.85
C GLU A 32 -16.46 33.18 -3.87
N GLU A 33 -17.08 32.93 -5.03
CA GLU A 33 -16.49 32.10 -6.08
C GLU A 33 -15.15 32.68 -6.61
N LYS A 34 -15.05 34.00 -6.77
CA LYS A 34 -13.80 34.66 -7.20
C LYS A 34 -12.72 34.61 -6.11
N GLU A 35 -13.10 34.72 -4.85
CA GLU A 35 -12.17 34.64 -3.72
C GLU A 35 -11.59 33.22 -3.60
N GLU A 36 -12.43 32.19 -3.76
CA GLU A 36 -12.01 30.78 -3.80
C GLU A 36 -11.05 30.51 -4.97
N ASP A 37 -11.33 31.05 -6.16
CA ASP A 37 -10.48 30.93 -7.34
C ASP A 37 -9.08 31.55 -7.15
N GLU A 38 -8.99 32.69 -6.46
CA GLU A 38 -7.71 33.32 -6.15
C GLU A 38 -6.94 32.56 -5.06
N GLU A 39 -7.64 32.03 -4.04
CA GLU A 39 -7.02 31.17 -3.02
C GLU A 39 -6.39 29.91 -3.65
N ILE A 40 -7.09 29.26 -4.58
CA ILE A 40 -6.58 28.09 -5.30
C ILE A 40 -5.31 28.43 -6.10
N LYS A 41 -5.27 29.58 -6.78
CA LYS A 41 -4.08 30.02 -7.54
C LYS A 41 -2.89 30.28 -6.62
N VAL A 42 -3.12 30.95 -5.49
CA VAL A 42 -2.08 31.23 -4.48
C VAL A 42 -1.55 29.92 -3.89
N ALA A 43 -2.43 29.00 -3.50
CA ALA A 43 -2.05 27.70 -2.97
C ALA A 43 -1.24 26.87 -3.99
N TYR A 44 -1.65 26.87 -5.27
CA TYR A 44 -0.90 26.21 -6.33
C TYR A 44 0.48 26.83 -6.55
N GLN A 45 0.57 28.16 -6.52
CA GLN A 45 1.84 28.87 -6.69
C GLN A 45 2.81 28.55 -5.55
N LEU A 46 2.35 28.61 -4.30
CA LEU A 46 3.14 28.22 -3.13
C LEU A 46 3.61 26.77 -3.21
N TRP A 47 2.72 25.86 -3.65
CA TRP A 47 3.07 24.47 -3.87
C TRP A 47 4.12 24.30 -4.97
N ARG A 48 3.99 25.02 -6.09
CA ARG A 48 4.95 25.00 -7.20
C ARG A 48 6.33 25.48 -6.78
N GLU A 49 6.37 26.52 -5.95
CA GLU A 49 7.58 27.09 -5.38
C GLU A 49 8.26 26.14 -4.38
N ALA A 50 7.48 25.47 -3.53
CA ALA A 50 8.00 24.49 -2.58
C ALA A 50 8.77 23.34 -3.25
N PHE A 51 8.42 22.99 -4.50
CA PHE A 51 9.10 21.96 -5.29
C PHE A 51 10.03 22.53 -6.38
N ALA A 52 10.34 23.83 -6.36
CA ALA A 52 11.11 24.48 -7.42
C ALA A 52 12.52 23.89 -7.61
N MET A 53 13.13 23.34 -6.55
CA MET A 53 14.47 22.74 -6.60
C MET A 53 14.50 21.34 -7.24
N TYR A 54 13.35 20.73 -7.50
CA TYR A 54 13.25 19.40 -8.08
C TYR A 54 12.87 19.45 -9.56
N PRO A 55 13.37 18.50 -10.39
CA PRO A 55 12.92 18.36 -11.76
C PRO A 55 11.41 18.15 -11.80
N TRP A 56 10.69 19.05 -12.47
CA TRP A 56 9.23 19.00 -12.50
C TRP A 56 8.62 17.67 -13.00
N PRO A 57 9.19 17.00 -14.03
CA PRO A 57 8.71 15.68 -14.43
C PRO A 57 8.76 14.64 -13.31
N LEU A 58 9.77 14.71 -12.43
CA LEU A 58 9.90 13.81 -11.27
C LEU A 58 8.81 14.12 -10.23
N VAL A 59 8.58 15.40 -9.93
CA VAL A 59 7.52 15.83 -8.99
C VAL A 59 6.15 15.32 -9.45
N LEU A 60 5.82 15.50 -10.74
CA LEU A 60 4.55 15.02 -11.30
C LEU A 60 4.43 13.50 -11.27
N ARG A 61 5.54 12.77 -11.51
CA ARG A 61 5.56 11.31 -11.44
C ARG A 61 5.30 10.81 -10.02
N VAL A 62 5.98 11.39 -9.02
CA VAL A 62 5.77 11.07 -7.61
C VAL A 62 4.35 11.42 -7.17
N LYS A 63 3.83 12.61 -7.54
CA LYS A 63 2.45 13.00 -7.28
C LYS A 63 1.46 11.97 -7.80
N ARG A 64 1.65 11.50 -9.04
CA ARG A 64 0.80 10.48 -9.66
C ARG A 64 0.89 9.15 -8.92
N CYS A 65 2.09 8.70 -8.57
CA CYS A 65 2.32 7.48 -7.80
C CYS A 65 1.55 7.51 -6.47
N TRP A 66 1.73 8.59 -5.69
CA TRP A 66 1.04 8.76 -4.42
C TRP A 66 -0.47 8.91 -4.58
N GLY A 67 -0.92 9.66 -5.59
CA GLY A 67 -2.35 9.82 -5.87
C GLY A 67 -3.06 8.49 -6.13
N ARG A 68 -2.42 7.58 -6.88
CA ARG A 68 -2.93 6.22 -7.14
C ARG A 68 -3.06 5.40 -5.87
N ILE A 69 -2.00 5.37 -5.06
CA ILE A 69 -1.98 4.62 -3.79
C ILE A 69 -3.02 5.17 -2.82
N ARG A 70 -3.08 6.50 -2.65
CA ARG A 70 -4.06 7.13 -1.75
C ARG A 70 -5.49 6.90 -2.18
N SER A 71 -5.78 7.05 -3.48
CA SER A 71 -7.11 6.77 -4.02
C SER A 71 -7.51 5.30 -3.80
N TRP A 72 -6.57 4.36 -3.95
CA TRP A 72 -6.85 2.97 -3.64
C TRP A 72 -7.08 2.76 -2.13
N LEU A 73 -6.24 3.32 -1.27
CA LEU A 73 -6.35 3.18 0.18
C LEU A 73 -7.65 3.80 0.70
N SER A 74 -8.06 4.98 0.24
CA SER A 74 -9.30 5.61 0.67
C SER A 74 -10.53 4.75 0.38
N ASN A 75 -10.50 3.98 -0.72
CA ASN A 75 -11.61 3.14 -1.15
C ASN A 75 -11.58 1.74 -0.50
N ASN A 76 -10.40 1.20 -0.19
CA ASN A 76 -10.24 -0.22 0.19
C ASN A 76 -9.70 -0.41 1.62
N PHE A 77 -8.88 0.51 2.11
CA PHE A 77 -8.24 0.42 3.43
C PHE A 77 -8.04 1.81 4.08
N PRO A 78 -9.13 2.56 4.37
CA PRO A 78 -9.06 3.92 4.88
C PRO A 78 -8.32 4.01 6.23
N GLU A 79 -8.35 2.95 7.03
CA GLU A 79 -7.61 2.87 8.30
C GLU A 79 -6.09 2.94 8.07
N ALA A 80 -5.58 2.41 6.96
CA ALA A 80 -4.18 2.51 6.59
C ALA A 80 -3.86 3.86 5.94
N GLU A 81 -4.79 4.43 5.15
CA GLU A 81 -4.66 5.80 4.62
C GLU A 81 -4.46 6.82 5.73
N ALA A 82 -5.26 6.70 6.80
CA ALA A 82 -5.21 7.58 7.97
C ALA A 82 -3.87 7.57 8.71
N THR A 83 -3.00 6.58 8.46
CA THR A 83 -1.66 6.55 9.04
C THR A 83 -0.64 7.36 8.25
N LEU A 84 -0.95 7.76 7.01
CA LEU A 84 -0.02 8.51 6.17
C LEU A 84 0.23 9.88 6.78
N ARG A 85 1.51 10.22 6.94
CA ARG A 85 1.94 11.52 7.44
C ARG A 85 1.92 12.54 6.30
N GLY A 86 1.83 13.82 6.66
CA GLY A 86 2.08 14.91 5.71
C GLY A 86 3.51 14.85 5.15
N GLY A 87 3.77 15.65 4.11
CA GLY A 87 5.08 15.73 3.49
C GLY A 87 6.17 16.22 4.44
N ALA A 88 7.37 15.64 4.32
CA ALA A 88 8.56 16.13 5.00
C ALA A 88 9.02 17.46 4.41
N SER A 89 9.53 18.35 5.26
CA SER A 89 10.19 19.58 4.79
C SER A 89 11.60 19.28 4.26
N GLU A 90 12.16 20.19 3.47
CA GLU A 90 13.56 20.10 3.05
C GLU A 90 14.52 20.06 4.24
N SER A 91 14.21 20.81 5.31
CA SER A 91 15.01 20.77 6.54
C SER A 91 14.97 19.41 7.25
N ASP A 92 13.84 18.69 7.20
CA ASP A 92 13.75 17.34 7.78
C ASP A 92 14.63 16.35 7.00
N ILE A 93 14.63 16.47 5.67
CA ILE A 93 15.45 15.64 4.78
C ILE A 93 16.93 15.96 4.99
N GLU A 94 17.31 17.23 5.03
CA GLU A 94 18.68 17.67 5.31
C GLU A 94 19.15 17.21 6.68
N GLN A 95 18.29 17.29 7.70
CA GLN A 95 18.60 16.78 9.02
C GLN A 95 18.90 15.28 8.98
N LEU A 96 18.10 14.47 8.28
CA LEU A 96 18.37 13.04 8.12
C LEU A 96 19.71 12.80 7.43
N GLU A 97 19.95 13.44 6.29
CA GLU A 97 21.19 13.30 5.52
C GLU A 97 22.43 13.63 6.35
N ASN A 98 22.37 14.72 7.12
CA ASN A 98 23.45 15.15 8.00
C ASN A 98 23.65 14.20 9.20
N LEU A 99 22.56 13.71 9.80
CA LEU A 99 22.63 12.83 10.98
C LEU A 99 23.08 11.39 10.66
N LEU A 100 22.89 10.95 9.42
CA LEU A 100 23.26 9.62 8.92
C LEU A 100 24.48 9.65 7.99
N GLU A 101 24.99 10.83 7.65
CA GLU A 101 26.12 11.02 6.73
C GLU A 101 25.88 10.38 5.35
N VAL A 102 24.65 10.50 4.83
CA VAL A 102 24.24 9.96 3.52
C VAL A 102 23.61 11.04 2.64
N LYS A 103 23.58 10.79 1.33
CA LYS A 103 22.76 11.57 0.40
C LYS A 103 21.64 10.72 -0.15
N LEU A 104 20.40 11.17 0.03
CA LEU A 104 19.24 10.47 -0.50
C LEU A 104 19.16 10.69 -2.02
N PRO A 105 18.83 9.65 -2.80
CA PRO A 105 18.50 9.83 -4.21
C PRO A 105 17.38 10.86 -4.38
N LEU A 106 17.46 11.70 -5.43
CA LEU A 106 16.43 12.72 -5.72
C LEU A 106 14.99 12.16 -5.70
N PRO A 107 14.68 11.00 -6.29
CA PRO A 107 13.33 10.42 -6.24
C PRO A 107 12.88 10.09 -4.81
N THR A 108 13.80 9.64 -3.96
CA THR A 108 13.50 9.33 -2.55
C THR A 108 13.22 10.61 -1.77
N ARG A 109 13.96 11.70 -1.99
CA ARG A 109 13.65 13.00 -1.38
C ARG A 109 12.23 13.45 -1.72
N VAL A 110 11.92 13.49 -3.02
CA VAL A 110 10.59 13.91 -3.50
C VAL A 110 9.49 12.99 -2.96
N LEU A 111 9.70 11.68 -2.87
CA LEU A 111 8.74 10.74 -2.24
C LEU A 111 8.37 11.15 -0.82
N TYR A 112 9.37 11.49 -0.01
CA TYR A 112 9.19 11.93 1.37
C TYR A 112 8.59 13.34 1.49
N CYS A 113 8.86 14.24 0.53
CA CYS A 113 8.21 15.55 0.45
C CYS A 113 6.69 15.46 0.24
N PHE A 114 6.16 14.35 -0.29
CA PHE A 114 4.71 14.12 -0.36
C PHE A 114 4.16 13.47 0.91
N HIS A 115 4.86 12.46 1.44
CA HIS A 115 4.48 11.78 2.67
C HIS A 115 5.70 11.34 3.48
N ASP A 116 5.81 11.82 4.72
CA ASP A 116 6.83 11.44 5.70
C ASP A 116 6.55 10.05 6.32
N GLY A 117 6.34 9.05 5.47
CA GLY A 117 5.99 7.70 5.89
C GLY A 117 4.66 7.60 6.62
N GLN A 118 4.58 6.63 7.54
CA GLN A 118 3.40 6.31 8.33
C GLN A 118 3.63 6.62 9.80
N GLU A 119 2.59 7.06 10.50
CA GLU A 119 2.59 7.05 11.95
C GLU A 119 2.45 5.59 12.44
N LEU A 120 3.53 5.04 13.00
CA LEU A 120 3.44 3.76 13.69
C LEU A 120 2.53 3.96 14.89
N ALA A 121 1.35 3.35 14.85
CA ALA A 121 0.36 3.40 15.92
C ALA A 121 0.92 2.78 17.22
N ALA A 122 1.71 3.55 17.96
CA ALA A 122 2.07 3.23 19.32
C ALA A 122 0.85 3.52 20.19
N LYS A 123 -0.01 2.50 20.34
CA LYS A 123 -1.16 2.44 21.26
C LYS A 123 -2.40 3.21 20.78
N LYS A 124 -3.41 2.45 20.36
CA LYS A 124 -4.81 2.44 20.87
C LYS A 124 -5.70 1.69 19.88
N LEU A 125 -5.57 0.38 19.80
CA LEU A 125 -6.70 -0.45 19.36
C LEU A 125 -7.53 -0.75 20.60
N SER A 126 -8.35 0.25 20.98
CA SER A 126 -9.45 0.07 21.91
C SER A 126 -10.58 -0.63 21.14
N GLY A 127 -10.43 -1.94 20.93
CA GLY A 127 -11.40 -2.79 20.24
C GLY A 127 -10.82 -4.17 19.94
N ASN A 128 -11.67 -5.20 19.86
CA ASN A 128 -11.29 -6.60 19.60
C ASN A 128 -10.76 -6.87 18.16
N SER A 129 -10.44 -5.83 17.39
CA SER A 129 -9.97 -5.95 16.00
C SER A 129 -8.55 -5.39 15.87
N HIS A 130 -7.65 -6.20 15.33
CA HIS A 130 -6.22 -5.93 15.25
C HIS A 130 -5.85 -5.56 13.80
N PHE A 131 -5.68 -4.27 13.48
CA PHE A 131 -5.32 -3.85 12.14
C PHE A 131 -3.80 -3.87 11.93
N LEU A 132 -3.34 -4.48 10.83
CA LEU A 132 -1.95 -4.40 10.36
C LEU A 132 -1.89 -3.37 9.24
N LEU A 133 -1.67 -2.11 9.64
CA LEU A 133 -1.87 -0.92 8.80
C LEU A 133 -0.69 -0.60 7.87
N GLY A 134 0.20 -1.54 7.59
CA GLY A 134 1.39 -1.28 6.77
C GLY A 134 0.98 -1.12 5.31
N ILE A 135 1.23 0.04 4.69
CA ILE A 135 0.79 0.29 3.29
C ILE A 135 1.55 -0.58 2.29
N MET A 136 2.73 -1.08 2.68
CA MET A 136 3.52 -2.00 1.85
C MET A 136 3.06 -3.46 2.00
N GLY A 137 2.08 -3.72 2.88
CA GLY A 137 1.50 -5.03 3.10
C GLY A 137 2.40 -5.98 3.87
N GLY A 138 1.96 -7.24 3.90
CA GLY A 138 2.58 -8.28 4.69
C GLY A 138 2.12 -9.69 4.32
N TYR A 139 2.52 -10.64 5.16
CA TYR A 139 2.14 -12.05 5.06
C TYR A 139 2.10 -12.68 6.46
N CYS A 140 1.34 -13.76 6.59
CA CYS A 140 1.24 -14.56 7.81
C CYS A 140 1.52 -16.04 7.50
N PHE A 141 2.10 -16.78 8.46
CA PHE A 141 2.07 -18.25 8.46
C PHE A 141 2.46 -18.78 9.85
N ASP A 142 1.83 -19.85 10.35
CA ASP A 142 2.21 -20.59 11.57
C ASP A 142 2.49 -19.77 12.87
N ASN A 143 2.07 -18.49 12.95
CA ASN A 143 2.34 -17.45 13.98
C ASN A 143 3.46 -16.45 13.67
N HIS A 144 4.03 -16.48 12.47
CA HIS A 144 4.91 -15.45 11.96
C HIS A 144 4.09 -14.39 11.24
N TRP A 145 4.11 -13.16 11.75
CA TRP A 145 3.36 -12.04 11.21
C TRP A 145 4.33 -10.94 10.75
N VAL A 146 4.30 -10.65 9.46
CA VAL A 146 5.04 -9.52 8.90
C VAL A 146 4.07 -8.51 8.38
N ASN A 147 4.31 -7.25 8.72
CA ASN A 147 3.59 -6.12 8.17
C ASN A 147 4.57 -4.96 7.99
N VAL A 148 4.69 -4.47 6.75
CA VAL A 148 5.73 -3.53 6.36
C VAL A 148 5.15 -2.12 6.28
N TYR A 149 5.77 -1.22 7.03
CA TYR A 149 5.42 0.19 7.07
C TYR A 149 6.41 1.01 6.25
N LEU A 150 5.92 2.05 5.58
CA LEU A 150 6.78 3.11 5.10
C LEU A 150 7.22 3.95 6.31
N LEU A 151 8.47 3.81 6.74
CA LEU A 151 8.99 4.51 7.92
C LEU A 151 9.08 6.02 7.69
N SER A 152 8.74 6.81 8.70
CA SER A 152 9.04 8.24 8.73
C SER A 152 10.55 8.50 8.75
N LEU A 153 11.00 9.66 8.29
CA LEU A 153 12.42 10.05 8.30
C LEU A 153 13.02 9.93 9.71
N ARG A 154 12.24 10.31 10.74
CA ARG A 154 12.64 10.16 12.15
C ARG A 154 12.93 8.70 12.51
N GLU A 155 12.05 7.78 12.10
CA GLU A 155 12.22 6.36 12.35
C GLU A 155 13.36 5.76 11.54
N VAL A 156 13.56 6.21 10.30
CA VAL A 156 14.72 5.84 9.49
C VAL A 156 16.01 6.18 10.23
N ILE A 157 16.12 7.38 10.83
CA ILE A 157 17.30 7.76 11.64
C ILE A 157 17.49 6.82 12.82
N VAL A 158 16.43 6.62 13.62
CA VAL A 158 16.49 5.79 14.84
C VAL A 158 16.87 4.34 14.50
N LYS A 159 16.22 3.74 13.50
CA LYS A 159 16.45 2.36 13.09
C LYS A 159 17.81 2.20 12.44
N THR A 160 18.21 3.11 11.55
CA THR A 160 19.52 3.06 10.89
C THR A 160 20.64 3.14 11.92
N ARG A 161 20.57 4.02 12.92
CA ARG A 161 21.57 4.08 14.00
C ARG A 161 21.60 2.80 14.84
N ALA A 162 20.44 2.30 15.25
CA ALA A 162 20.35 1.07 16.04
C ALA A 162 20.93 -0.14 15.30
N VAL A 163 20.74 -0.19 13.97
CA VAL A 163 21.26 -1.25 13.10
C VAL A 163 22.74 -0.99 12.78
N ALA A 164 23.17 0.24 12.52
CA ALA A 164 24.57 0.61 12.27
C ALA A 164 25.50 0.15 13.41
N HIS A 165 25.09 0.31 14.67
CA HIS A 165 25.82 -0.24 15.81
C HIS A 165 25.96 -1.77 15.81
N ARG A 166 25.11 -2.48 15.06
CA ARG A 166 25.16 -3.93 14.84
C ARG A 166 25.79 -4.31 13.49
N LEU A 167 26.03 -3.35 12.59
CA LEU A 167 26.45 -3.57 11.20
C LEU A 167 27.97 -3.76 11.01
N GLY A 168 28.58 -4.62 11.82
CA GLY A 168 29.58 -5.56 11.27
C GLY A 168 28.94 -6.60 10.31
N PHE A 169 27.63 -6.50 10.07
CA PHE A 169 26.73 -7.46 9.44
C PHE A 169 26.57 -7.34 7.91
N LEU A 170 27.03 -6.27 7.26
CA LEU A 170 26.80 -6.04 5.81
C LEU A 170 27.59 -6.97 4.89
N SER A 171 28.62 -7.66 5.38
CA SER A 171 29.33 -8.68 4.60
C SER A 171 28.45 -9.91 4.27
N LYS A 172 27.40 -10.15 5.07
CA LYS A 172 26.56 -11.36 4.98
C LYS A 172 25.43 -11.26 3.94
N TYR A 173 25.02 -10.04 3.58
CA TYR A 173 23.90 -9.78 2.66
C TYR A 173 24.32 -9.34 1.26
N LYS A 174 25.63 -9.15 1.01
CA LYS A 174 26.15 -8.92 -0.35
C LYS A 174 25.71 -10.01 -1.34
N ASN A 175 25.52 -11.24 -0.87
CA ASN A 175 25.09 -12.36 -1.70
C ASN A 175 23.58 -12.35 -2.01
N ILE A 176 22.75 -11.64 -1.25
CA ILE A 176 21.31 -11.55 -1.51
C ILE A 176 21.03 -10.74 -2.77
N LEU A 177 21.78 -9.65 -3.00
CA LEU A 177 21.62 -8.79 -4.19
C LEU A 177 22.06 -9.48 -5.50
N THR A 178 22.86 -10.55 -5.42
CA THR A 178 23.35 -11.29 -6.60
C THR A 178 22.47 -12.47 -7.00
N LEU A 179 21.54 -12.94 -6.15
CA LEU A 179 20.58 -13.98 -6.50
C LEU A 179 19.30 -13.31 -7.04
N GLY A 180 19.32 -13.01 -8.34
CA GLY A 180 18.33 -12.21 -9.07
C GLY A 180 16.89 -12.76 -9.17
N GLU A 181 16.41 -13.47 -8.16
CA GLU A 181 15.04 -13.99 -8.09
C GLU A 181 14.44 -13.84 -6.68
N MET A 182 14.79 -12.77 -5.96
CA MET A 182 13.88 -12.28 -4.91
C MET A 182 12.54 -11.89 -5.55
N ILE A 183 11.40 -11.94 -4.82
CA ILE A 183 10.07 -11.50 -5.32
C ILE A 183 10.34 -10.38 -6.30
N GLN A 184 9.98 -10.56 -7.57
CA GLN A 184 10.09 -9.49 -8.55
C GLN A 184 9.12 -8.42 -8.09
N CYS A 185 9.53 -7.60 -7.13
CA CYS A 185 8.75 -6.49 -6.61
C CYS A 185 8.59 -5.44 -7.70
N VAL A 186 9.46 -5.49 -8.72
CA VAL A 186 9.46 -4.74 -9.95
C VAL A 186 9.82 -5.70 -11.09
N PRO A 187 9.08 -5.71 -12.22
CA PRO A 187 9.45 -6.50 -13.40
C PRO A 187 10.88 -6.20 -13.88
N ASN A 188 11.65 -7.23 -14.25
CA ASN A 188 13.03 -7.10 -14.72
C ASN A 188 13.19 -6.12 -15.90
N SER A 189 12.16 -6.00 -16.75
CA SER A 189 12.15 -5.04 -17.87
C SER A 189 12.22 -3.57 -17.45
N LEU A 190 11.92 -3.26 -16.18
CA LEU A 190 11.99 -1.91 -15.62
C LEU A 190 13.29 -1.65 -14.85
N ILE A 191 14.11 -2.69 -14.61
CA ILE A 191 15.35 -2.59 -13.84
C ILE A 191 16.52 -2.31 -14.79
N ARG A 192 17.31 -1.26 -14.51
CA ARG A 192 18.57 -1.00 -15.21
C ARG A 192 19.69 -1.78 -14.51
N SER A 193 20.46 -2.58 -15.26
CA SER A 193 21.60 -3.31 -14.69
C SER A 193 22.68 -2.34 -14.21
N VAL A 194 23.22 -2.58 -13.02
CA VAL A 194 24.32 -1.78 -12.42
C VAL A 194 25.60 -1.83 -13.26
N HIS A 195 25.68 -2.75 -14.22
CA HIS A 195 26.82 -2.93 -15.13
C HIS A 195 26.68 -2.20 -16.47
N ASP A 196 25.52 -1.60 -16.77
CA ASP A 196 25.25 -0.97 -18.08
C ASP A 196 25.42 0.56 -18.10
N SER A 197 25.74 1.21 -16.97
CA SER A 197 25.78 2.67 -16.91
C SER A 197 27.19 3.23 -16.81
N SER A 198 27.76 3.55 -17.97
CA SER A 198 28.79 4.60 -18.12
C SER A 198 28.19 6.02 -17.99
N GLY A 199 27.15 6.20 -17.17
CA GLY A 199 26.39 7.44 -17.05
C GLY A 199 25.78 7.66 -15.68
N ASP A 200 25.85 8.89 -15.21
CA ASP A 200 25.48 9.44 -13.89
C ASP A 200 24.01 9.26 -13.42
N GLN A 201 23.19 8.48 -14.12
CA GLN A 201 21.77 8.30 -13.75
C GLN A 201 21.60 7.19 -12.71
N GLN A 202 21.62 7.59 -11.44
CA GLN A 202 21.22 6.77 -10.30
C GLN A 202 19.80 6.20 -10.51
N GLN A 203 19.63 4.88 -10.34
CA GLN A 203 18.32 4.23 -10.48
C GLN A 203 17.40 4.59 -9.30
N ASP A 204 16.15 4.89 -9.63
CA ASP A 204 15.07 5.32 -8.74
C ASP A 204 14.33 4.13 -8.09
N ALA A 205 15.10 3.18 -7.54
CA ALA A 205 14.61 1.86 -7.11
C ALA A 205 13.37 1.92 -6.19
N MET A 206 13.35 2.82 -5.21
CA MET A 206 12.22 2.97 -4.28
C MET A 206 10.95 3.49 -4.98
N LEU A 207 11.07 4.45 -5.89
CA LEU A 207 9.94 4.98 -6.64
C LEU A 207 9.38 3.92 -7.60
N LEU A 208 10.26 3.21 -8.32
CA LEU A 208 9.86 2.10 -9.18
C LEU A 208 9.10 1.00 -8.42
N TRP A 209 9.60 0.64 -7.23
CA TRP A 209 8.94 -0.32 -6.35
C TRP A 209 7.54 0.15 -5.96
N LEU A 210 7.41 1.41 -5.55
CA LEU A 210 6.13 1.96 -5.08
C LEU A 210 5.11 2.08 -6.22
N GLU A 211 5.55 2.42 -7.43
CA GLU A 211 4.71 2.45 -8.62
C GLU A 211 4.16 1.06 -8.98
N GLU A 212 5.02 0.04 -8.93
CA GLU A 212 4.61 -1.34 -9.18
C GLU A 212 3.68 -1.86 -8.07
N HIS A 213 3.95 -1.52 -6.80
CA HIS A 213 3.05 -1.83 -5.69
C HIS A 213 1.66 -1.23 -5.89
N GLY A 214 1.58 0.06 -6.24
CA GLY A 214 0.32 0.72 -6.59
C GLY A 214 -0.40 0.04 -7.76
N ARG A 215 0.34 -0.37 -8.80
CA ARG A 215 -0.23 -1.12 -9.93
C ARG A 215 -0.83 -2.46 -9.49
N ARG A 216 -0.18 -3.18 -8.57
CA ARG A 216 -0.68 -4.46 -8.04
C ARG A 216 -1.95 -4.31 -7.22
N LEU A 217 -2.03 -3.24 -6.42
CA LEU A 217 -3.23 -2.89 -5.67
C LEU A 217 -4.40 -2.60 -6.62
N GLU A 218 -4.20 -1.73 -7.61
CA GLU A 218 -5.26 -1.36 -8.57
C GLU A 218 -5.71 -2.51 -9.47
N SER A 219 -4.79 -3.39 -9.87
CA SER A 219 -5.12 -4.55 -10.71
C SER A 219 -5.71 -5.73 -9.93
N GLY A 220 -5.80 -5.63 -8.60
CA GLY A 220 -6.29 -6.70 -7.74
C GLY A 220 -5.34 -7.90 -7.66
N ILE A 221 -4.07 -7.73 -8.06
CA ILE A 221 -3.04 -8.76 -7.86
C ILE A 221 -2.88 -9.02 -6.37
N ILE A 222 -2.86 -7.97 -5.56
CA ILE A 222 -2.89 -8.03 -4.10
C ILE A 222 -4.07 -7.22 -3.60
N LYS A 223 -4.63 -7.59 -2.45
CA LYS A 223 -5.80 -6.92 -1.87
C LYS A 223 -5.77 -6.93 -0.36
N VAL A 224 -6.72 -6.22 0.24
CA VAL A 224 -6.98 -6.31 1.68
C VAL A 224 -7.63 -7.65 1.98
N HIS A 225 -7.07 -8.38 2.95
CA HIS A 225 -7.69 -9.55 3.56
C HIS A 225 -8.08 -9.24 4.99
N GLU A 226 -9.16 -9.90 5.42
CA GLU A 226 -9.56 -9.94 6.81
C GLU A 226 -9.63 -11.40 7.26
N GLN A 227 -8.75 -11.78 8.18
CA GLN A 227 -8.68 -13.11 8.75
C GLN A 227 -8.64 -13.01 10.27
N GLU A 228 -9.52 -13.72 10.97
CA GLU A 228 -9.54 -13.77 12.44
C GLU A 228 -9.57 -12.35 13.09
N ASN A 229 -10.36 -11.43 12.51
CA ASN A 229 -10.45 -10.00 12.88
C ASN A 229 -9.17 -9.19 12.68
N ILE A 230 -8.22 -9.69 11.88
CA ILE A 230 -7.01 -9.00 11.44
C ILE A 230 -7.17 -8.58 9.99
N LYS A 231 -7.18 -7.28 9.75
CA LYS A 231 -7.26 -6.68 8.41
C LYS A 231 -5.89 -6.17 7.97
N SER A 232 -5.44 -6.57 6.79
CA SER A 232 -4.11 -6.24 6.25
C SER A 232 -4.06 -6.30 4.72
N ILE A 233 -3.10 -5.62 4.08
CA ILE A 233 -2.79 -5.85 2.67
C ILE A 233 -1.99 -7.14 2.58
N ASN A 234 -2.57 -8.18 1.99
CA ASN A 234 -1.91 -9.47 1.83
C ASN A 234 -1.06 -9.48 0.55
N LEU A 235 0.21 -9.84 0.67
CA LEU A 235 1.16 -9.88 -0.44
C LEU A 235 1.05 -11.13 -1.32
N PHE A 236 0.27 -12.14 -0.93
CA PHE A 236 -0.01 -13.30 -1.78
C PHE A 236 -0.80 -12.89 -3.03
N PRO A 237 -0.26 -13.11 -4.24
CA PRO A 237 -0.96 -12.78 -5.47
C PRO A 237 -2.25 -13.60 -5.65
N GLU A 238 -3.30 -12.98 -6.16
CA GLU A 238 -4.60 -13.64 -6.37
C GLU A 238 -4.98 -13.88 -7.82
N VAL A 239 -4.26 -13.25 -8.76
CA VAL A 239 -4.56 -13.35 -10.18
C VAL A 239 -3.37 -13.93 -10.96
N PRO A 240 -3.63 -14.62 -12.09
CA PRO A 240 -2.59 -15.08 -12.99
C PRO A 240 -1.69 -13.92 -13.51
N PRO A 241 -0.43 -14.20 -13.88
CA PRO A 241 0.25 -15.50 -13.85
C PRO A 241 0.86 -15.86 -12.48
N LEU A 242 0.77 -14.95 -11.49
CA LEU A 242 1.39 -15.13 -10.17
C LEU A 242 0.54 -16.00 -9.23
N CYS A 243 -0.72 -16.24 -9.58
CA CYS A 243 -1.61 -17.20 -8.92
C CYS A 243 -1.99 -18.30 -9.91
N SER A 244 -1.63 -19.54 -9.58
CA SER A 244 -2.00 -20.73 -10.35
C SER A 244 -3.39 -21.21 -9.95
N VAL A 245 -4.18 -21.67 -10.92
CA VAL A 245 -5.55 -22.16 -10.70
C VAL A 245 -5.72 -23.54 -11.32
N ALA A 246 -6.29 -24.48 -10.55
CA ALA A 246 -6.68 -25.80 -11.02
C ALA A 246 -8.11 -26.14 -10.60
N VAL A 247 -8.87 -26.78 -11.47
CA VAL A 247 -10.25 -27.22 -11.19
C VAL A 247 -10.35 -28.72 -11.41
N THR A 248 -10.86 -29.45 -10.42
CA THR A 248 -11.08 -30.89 -10.53
C THR A 248 -12.34 -31.28 -9.78
N ASN A 249 -13.25 -32.02 -10.44
CA ASN A 249 -14.50 -32.50 -9.85
C ASN A 249 -15.34 -31.42 -9.15
N GLY A 250 -15.38 -30.20 -9.70
CA GLY A 250 -16.14 -29.08 -9.14
C GLY A 250 -15.45 -28.33 -7.99
N VAL A 251 -14.24 -28.73 -7.60
CA VAL A 251 -13.41 -28.01 -6.63
C VAL A 251 -12.35 -27.19 -7.37
N GLN A 252 -12.31 -25.88 -7.11
CA GLN A 252 -11.27 -24.98 -7.59
C GLN A 252 -10.22 -24.76 -6.50
N ILE A 253 -8.95 -24.80 -6.89
CA ILE A 253 -7.81 -24.53 -6.04
C ILE A 253 -7.03 -23.37 -6.66
N ARG A 254 -6.67 -22.39 -5.83
CA ARG A 254 -5.75 -21.32 -6.19
C ARG A 254 -4.50 -21.42 -5.31
N ALA A 255 -3.33 -21.19 -5.89
CA ALA A 255 -2.06 -21.21 -5.18
C ALA A 255 -1.13 -20.11 -5.69
N SER A 256 -0.52 -19.37 -4.76
CA SER A 256 0.48 -18.36 -5.05
C SER A 256 1.57 -18.40 -3.98
N ALA A 257 2.68 -17.73 -4.24
CA ALA A 257 3.85 -17.74 -3.36
C ALA A 257 4.42 -16.34 -3.18
N VAL A 258 5.01 -16.12 -2.01
CA VAL A 258 5.73 -14.90 -1.63
C VAL A 258 7.09 -15.33 -1.04
N LEU A 259 8.17 -14.65 -1.42
CA LEU A 259 9.47 -14.82 -0.78
C LEU A 259 9.45 -14.21 0.62
N VAL A 260 10.04 -14.93 1.57
CA VAL A 260 10.17 -14.51 2.96
C VAL A 260 11.65 -14.21 3.26
N PRO A 261 12.13 -12.96 3.05
CA PRO A 261 13.55 -12.62 3.05
C PRO A 261 14.28 -12.91 4.37
N GLU A 262 13.59 -12.84 5.50
CA GLU A 262 14.12 -13.08 6.83
C GLU A 262 14.55 -14.54 7.09
N PHE A 263 14.09 -15.49 6.26
CA PHE A 263 14.46 -16.91 6.36
C PHE A 263 15.39 -17.40 5.25
N VAL A 264 15.83 -16.53 4.32
CA VAL A 264 16.67 -16.92 3.15
C VAL A 264 18.04 -17.49 3.52
N ASN A 265 18.48 -17.37 4.78
CA ASN A 265 19.76 -17.91 5.27
C ASN A 265 19.65 -18.67 6.60
N SER A 266 18.45 -19.06 7.05
CA SER A 266 18.35 -19.92 8.24
C SER A 266 18.71 -21.35 7.83
N LEU A 267 19.86 -21.83 8.30
CA LEU A 267 20.40 -23.16 7.98
C LEU A 267 19.69 -24.31 8.71
N ASP A 268 18.51 -24.06 9.25
CA ASP A 268 17.81 -25.02 10.10
C ASP A 268 16.71 -25.74 9.32
N ASP A 269 16.75 -27.06 9.45
CA ASP A 269 15.95 -28.07 8.78
C ASP A 269 14.48 -27.97 9.24
N PHE A 270 13.71 -27.06 8.65
CA PHE A 270 12.26 -26.96 8.88
C PHE A 270 11.50 -27.61 7.73
N GLY A 271 10.96 -28.79 8.00
CA GLY A 271 10.19 -29.59 7.06
C GLY A 271 8.80 -28.98 6.80
N GLY A 272 8.60 -28.50 5.57
CA GLY A 272 7.30 -28.13 5.01
C GLY A 272 6.80 -29.20 4.03
N HIS A 273 5.47 -29.36 3.98
CA HIS A 273 4.77 -30.36 3.18
C HIS A 273 4.48 -29.82 1.77
N LEU A 274 5.06 -30.39 0.70
CA LEU A 274 4.68 -30.27 -0.72
C LEU A 274 5.66 -31.10 -1.59
N LEU A 275 5.29 -31.48 -2.82
CA LEU A 275 6.29 -31.93 -3.80
C LEU A 275 7.04 -30.69 -4.30
N ILE A 276 8.12 -30.34 -3.60
CA ILE A 276 8.93 -29.20 -3.96
C ILE A 276 9.99 -29.67 -4.95
N ARG A 277 9.97 -29.08 -6.13
CA ARG A 277 11.03 -29.21 -7.11
C ARG A 277 11.95 -28.00 -7.02
N SER A 278 13.26 -28.21 -7.04
CA SER A 278 14.18 -27.14 -7.44
C SER A 278 14.96 -27.60 -8.65
N ASN A 279 15.11 -26.71 -9.63
CA ASN A 279 15.81 -26.98 -10.88
C ASN A 279 15.32 -28.25 -11.62
N GLY A 280 14.07 -28.67 -11.39
CA GLY A 280 13.47 -29.88 -11.97
C GLY A 280 13.58 -31.15 -11.13
N ASP A 281 14.43 -31.18 -10.10
CA ASP A 281 14.62 -32.32 -9.21
C ASP A 281 13.63 -32.30 -8.05
N ILE A 282 13.06 -33.45 -7.69
CA ILE A 282 12.17 -33.60 -6.52
C ILE A 282 13.01 -33.58 -5.25
N ILE A 283 12.75 -32.63 -4.36
CA ILE A 283 13.54 -32.40 -3.14
C ILE A 283 12.77 -32.80 -1.88
N SER A 284 11.44 -32.85 -1.94
CA SER A 284 10.60 -33.33 -0.85
C SER A 284 9.37 -34.04 -1.43
N ASN A 285 8.94 -35.12 -0.80
CA ASN A 285 7.68 -35.82 -1.08
C ASN A 285 7.09 -36.25 0.27
N VAL A 286 5.94 -35.67 0.65
CA VAL A 286 5.34 -35.90 1.96
C VAL A 286 3.83 -36.07 1.82
N ASP A 287 3.33 -37.26 2.18
CA ASP A 287 1.89 -37.58 2.29
C ASP A 287 1.35 -37.11 3.66
N ALA A 288 0.69 -35.95 3.70
CA ALA A 288 0.03 -35.43 4.90
C ALA A 288 -1.47 -35.74 4.92
N LYS A 289 -2.02 -36.03 6.11
CA LYS A 289 -3.45 -36.36 6.29
C LYS A 289 -4.37 -35.13 6.40
N ALA A 290 -3.83 -33.94 6.69
CA ALA A 290 -4.60 -32.73 7.00
C ALA A 290 -3.89 -31.46 6.50
N MET A 291 -4.64 -30.38 6.22
CA MET A 291 -4.09 -29.07 5.86
C MET A 291 -3.85 -28.27 7.13
N ILE A 292 -2.59 -28.01 7.50
CA ILE A 292 -2.20 -27.31 8.75
C ILE A 292 -2.94 -27.84 10.00
N GLY A 293 -3.19 -29.16 10.04
CA GLY A 293 -3.95 -29.82 11.11
C GLY A 293 -5.48 -29.66 11.05
N LYS A 294 -6.02 -28.97 10.04
CA LYS A 294 -7.45 -28.75 9.81
C LYS A 294 -8.02 -29.70 8.72
N TYR A 295 -9.32 -29.98 8.84
CA TYR A 295 -10.13 -30.74 7.88
C TYR A 295 -11.34 -29.89 7.45
N PRO A 296 -11.14 -28.93 6.53
CA PRO A 296 -12.22 -28.05 6.12
C PRO A 296 -13.30 -28.82 5.36
N LEU A 297 -14.57 -28.54 5.68
CA LEU A 297 -15.71 -29.01 4.91
C LEU A 297 -16.03 -27.97 3.83
N LEU A 298 -15.87 -28.33 2.57
CA LEU A 298 -16.24 -27.47 1.44
C LEU A 298 -17.66 -27.79 1.00
N ARG A 299 -18.50 -26.75 0.86
CA ARG A 299 -19.84 -26.89 0.28
C ARG A 299 -20.02 -25.96 -0.92
N PRO A 300 -20.84 -26.35 -1.92
CA PRO A 300 -21.14 -25.48 -3.05
C PRO A 300 -21.71 -24.14 -2.60
N GLY A 301 -21.10 -23.04 -3.05
CA GLY A 301 -21.56 -21.68 -2.73
C GLY A 301 -21.19 -21.16 -1.33
N GLU A 302 -20.52 -21.96 -0.49
CA GLU A 302 -19.90 -21.46 0.73
C GLU A 302 -18.57 -20.74 0.44
N GLY A 303 -18.05 -20.02 1.44
CA GLY A 303 -16.81 -19.27 1.33
C GLY A 303 -15.59 -20.15 1.05
N GLU A 304 -14.55 -19.54 0.48
CA GLU A 304 -13.29 -20.21 0.20
C GLU A 304 -12.56 -20.57 1.50
N PHE A 305 -11.90 -21.73 1.55
CA PHE A 305 -10.95 -22.06 2.60
C PHE A 305 -9.55 -21.58 2.18
N VAL A 306 -8.99 -20.66 2.95
CA VAL A 306 -7.64 -20.11 2.73
C VAL A 306 -6.72 -20.60 3.84
N TYR A 307 -5.52 -21.02 3.47
CA TYR A 307 -4.44 -21.32 4.39
C TYR A 307 -3.12 -20.83 3.80
N GLU A 308 -2.21 -20.43 4.68
CA GLU A 308 -0.87 -19.98 4.34
C GLU A 308 0.13 -20.94 5.00
N SER A 309 1.22 -21.24 4.30
CA SER A 309 2.28 -22.13 4.77
C SER A 309 3.59 -21.69 4.13
N PHE A 310 4.71 -22.24 4.60
CA PHE A 310 6.03 -21.90 4.09
C PHE A 310 6.79 -23.16 3.65
N THR A 311 7.75 -22.94 2.76
CA THR A 311 8.70 -23.97 2.34
C THR A 311 10.08 -23.35 2.19
N LEU A 312 11.13 -24.13 2.49
CA LEU A 312 12.51 -23.72 2.31
C LEU A 312 13.08 -24.43 1.08
N LEU A 313 13.72 -23.66 0.20
CA LEU A 313 14.54 -24.20 -0.87
C LEU A 313 15.99 -24.33 -0.37
N PRO A 314 16.77 -25.33 -0.84
CA PRO A 314 18.18 -25.43 -0.50
C PRO A 314 18.93 -24.15 -0.87
N ALA A 315 19.94 -23.77 -0.08
CA ALA A 315 20.70 -22.54 -0.30
C ALA A 315 21.40 -22.44 -1.68
N SER A 316 21.60 -23.57 -2.37
CA SER A 316 22.12 -23.64 -3.74
C SER A 316 21.07 -23.40 -4.83
N SER A 317 19.80 -23.28 -4.45
CA SER A 317 18.66 -23.14 -5.36
C SER A 317 18.26 -21.68 -5.48
N ILE A 318 18.17 -21.18 -6.70
CA ILE A 318 17.76 -19.79 -6.98
C ILE A 318 16.25 -19.71 -7.25
N SER A 319 15.65 -20.82 -7.72
CA SER A 319 14.21 -20.97 -7.90
C SER A 319 13.73 -22.40 -7.63
N GLY A 320 12.42 -22.55 -7.48
CA GLY A 320 11.74 -23.83 -7.29
C GLY A 320 10.26 -23.75 -7.66
N SER A 321 9.63 -24.91 -7.83
CA SER A 321 8.19 -25.03 -8.00
C SER A 321 7.62 -25.99 -6.95
N ALA A 322 6.35 -25.83 -6.62
CA ALA A 322 5.65 -26.71 -5.71
C ALA A 322 4.38 -27.21 -6.40
N GLU A 323 4.19 -28.53 -6.43
CA GLU A 323 3.03 -29.20 -7.01
C GLU A 323 2.45 -30.17 -5.99
N GLY A 324 1.16 -30.49 -6.11
CA GLY A 324 0.50 -31.39 -5.19
C GLY A 324 -0.95 -31.68 -5.57
N TYR A 325 -1.58 -32.53 -4.77
CA TYR A 325 -2.99 -32.85 -4.89
C TYR A 325 -3.61 -32.95 -3.51
N PHE A 326 -4.92 -32.70 -3.43
CA PHE A 326 -5.71 -32.92 -2.22
C PHE A 326 -6.65 -34.08 -2.43
N LYS A 327 -6.77 -34.94 -1.42
CA LYS A 327 -7.75 -36.01 -1.40
C LYS A 327 -8.98 -35.56 -0.62
N PHE A 328 -10.06 -35.29 -1.34
CA PHE A 328 -11.35 -35.01 -0.74
C PHE A 328 -12.09 -36.32 -0.47
N VAL A 329 -12.74 -36.40 0.69
CA VAL A 329 -13.64 -37.49 1.05
C VAL A 329 -15.04 -36.87 1.11
N PRO A 330 -16.06 -37.46 0.44
CA PRO A 330 -17.44 -36.99 0.60
C PRO A 330 -17.80 -36.90 2.08
N GLY A 331 -18.32 -35.74 2.50
CA GLY A 331 -18.78 -35.53 3.87
C GLY A 331 -19.85 -36.56 4.23
N ARG A 332 -19.76 -37.12 5.44
CA ARG A 332 -20.85 -37.91 6.03
C ARG A 332 -22.02 -37.03 6.41
#